data_AF-A0A838DR18-F1
#
_entry.id   AF-A0A838DR18-F1
#
_cell.length_a   1.000
_cell.length_b   1.000
_cell.length_c   1.000
_cell.angle_alpha   90.00
_cell.angle_beta   90.00
_cell.angle_gamma   90.00
#
_symmetry.space_group_name_H-M   'P 1'
#
loop_
_entity.id
_entity.type
_entity.pdbx_description
1 polymer ?
#
loop_
_entity_poly.entity_id
_entity_poly.type
_entity_poly.pdbx_seq_one_letter_code
_entity_poly.pdbx_strand_id
1 'polypeptide(L)'
;MFLCQLIKATINDTYQVWASEGRFVLRLSRAHERSAADITAELDAMTALAVDKVQVAAIVPLRSGERLLPIQAPEGLRFAVLFSFVEGVQLSKAPDTADVRRYGRTVATMHETWDKKALTVTRPRLDATCLIDAPLATLAAVLTHPEQVAYLQKLAEQVRTRCSFCRKFRPCLGLSTET
;
A
#
# COMPACT_ATOMS: atom_id res chain seq x y z
N MET A 1 -23.28 18.88 13.23
CA MET A 1 -22.39 18.26 14.24
C MET A 1 -21.31 17.53 13.48
N PHE A 2 -20.04 17.83 13.77
CA PHE A 2 -18.91 17.11 13.18
C PHE A 2 -18.45 16.05 14.17
N LEU A 3 -18.31 14.81 13.70
CA LEU A 3 -17.76 13.70 14.50
C LEU A 3 -16.59 13.09 13.74
N CYS A 4 -15.50 12.85 14.46
CA CYS A 4 -14.33 12.15 13.94
C CYS A 4 -13.97 11.06 14.95
N GLN A 5 -14.03 9.80 14.52
CA GLN A 5 -13.81 8.65 15.39
C GLN A 5 -12.76 7.73 14.79
N LEU A 6 -11.74 7.38 15.58
CA LEU A 6 -10.77 6.36 15.20
C LEU A 6 -11.48 5.00 15.10
N ILE A 7 -11.35 4.34 13.94
CA ILE A 7 -11.94 3.01 13.70
C ILE A 7 -10.87 1.92 13.56
N LYS A 8 -9.63 2.28 13.19
CA LYS A 8 -8.51 1.35 13.06
C LYS A 8 -7.18 2.07 13.20
N ALA A 9 -6.33 1.61 14.11
CA ALA A 9 -4.94 2.05 14.25
C ALA A 9 -4.01 0.86 13.97
N THR A 10 -3.58 0.73 12.72
CA THR A 10 -2.64 -0.34 12.30
C THR A 10 -1.49 0.31 11.55
N ILE A 11 -1.27 -0.02 10.27
CA ILE A 11 -0.26 0.62 9.40
C ILE A 11 -0.57 2.11 9.19
N ASN A 12 -1.85 2.46 9.16
CA ASN A 12 -2.32 3.85 9.19
C ASN A 12 -3.38 3.98 10.29
N ASP A 13 -3.52 5.20 10.81
CA ASP A 13 -4.68 5.55 11.62
C ASP A 13 -5.83 5.91 10.67
N THR A 14 -6.93 5.20 10.79
CA THR A 14 -8.11 5.36 9.95
C THR A 14 -9.25 5.84 10.83
N TYR A 15 -9.80 7.00 10.48
CA TYR A 15 -10.90 7.63 11.18
C TYR A 15 -12.12 7.64 10.28
N GLN A 16 -13.29 7.37 10.86
CA GLN A 16 -14.56 7.68 10.24
C GLN A 16 -14.96 9.11 10.60
N VAL A 17 -15.35 9.88 9.59
CA VAL A 17 -15.71 11.29 9.73
C VAL A 17 -17.16 11.48 9.28
N TRP A 18 -17.95 12.14 10.12
CA TRP A 18 -19.31 12.58 9.80
C TRP A 18 -19.32 14.11 9.74
N ALA A 19 -19.78 14.64 8.63
CA ALA A 19 -19.91 16.06 8.34
C ALA A 19 -21.33 16.34 7.81
N SER A 20 -21.68 17.63 7.68
CA SER A 20 -22.93 18.06 7.04
C SER A 20 -23.09 17.51 5.62
N GLU A 21 -21.97 17.35 4.92
CA GLU A 21 -21.87 16.90 3.54
C GLU A 21 -21.93 15.37 3.39
N GLY A 22 -21.84 14.62 4.50
CA GLY A 22 -21.94 13.16 4.50
C GLY A 22 -20.87 12.46 5.33
N ARG A 23 -20.55 11.22 4.92
CA ARG A 23 -19.58 10.35 5.58
C ARG A 23 -18.29 10.27 4.78
N PHE A 24 -17.17 10.25 5.49
CA PHE A 24 -15.83 10.17 4.92
C PHE A 24 -14.94 9.23 5.73
N VAL A 25 -13.81 8.85 5.14
CA VAL A 25 -12.73 8.12 5.80
C VAL A 25 -11.46 8.95 5.72
N LEU A 26 -10.92 9.34 6.87
CA LEU A 26 -9.65 10.03 6.96
C LEU A 26 -8.55 9.02 7.29
N ARG A 27 -7.54 8.92 6.42
CA ARG A 27 -6.37 8.07 6.63
C ARG A 27 -5.17 8.94 6.97
N LEU A 28 -4.56 8.70 8.13
CA LEU A 28 -3.36 9.39 8.58
C LEU A 28 -2.17 8.42 8.55
N SER A 29 -1.18 8.71 7.73
CA SER A 29 0.04 7.90 7.64
C SER A 29 0.82 7.93 8.95
N ARG A 30 1.56 6.86 9.25
CA ARG A 30 2.54 6.88 10.34
C ARG A 30 3.68 7.84 10.01
N ALA A 31 4.22 8.47 11.05
CA ALA A 31 5.39 9.33 10.90
C ALA A 31 6.59 8.51 10.39
N HIS A 32 7.39 9.12 9.51
CA HIS A 32 8.64 8.57 8.97
C HIS A 32 8.55 7.29 8.11
N GLU A 33 7.38 6.64 7.99
CA GLU A 33 7.24 5.42 7.18
C GLU A 33 7.08 5.68 5.67
N ARG A 34 6.44 6.79 5.29
CA ARG A 34 6.14 7.15 3.90
C ARG A 34 6.40 8.63 3.66
N SER A 35 7.08 8.95 2.55
CA SER A 35 7.23 10.33 2.12
C SER A 35 5.95 10.86 1.46
N ALA A 36 5.82 12.19 1.34
CA ALA A 36 4.74 12.80 0.57
C ALA A 36 4.70 12.30 -0.88
N ALA A 37 5.87 12.04 -1.48
CA ALA A 37 5.99 11.52 -2.84
C ALA A 37 5.45 10.09 -2.94
N ASP A 38 5.77 9.23 -1.97
CA ASP A 38 5.24 7.85 -1.93
C ASP A 38 3.71 7.83 -1.87
N ILE A 39 3.14 8.66 -1.00
CA ILE A 39 1.68 8.72 -0.84
C ILE A 39 1.05 9.33 -2.09
N THR A 40 1.64 10.39 -2.66
CA THR A 40 1.16 10.98 -3.92
C THR A 40 1.12 9.94 -5.06
N ALA A 41 2.18 9.14 -5.20
CA ALA A 41 2.23 8.09 -6.22
C ALA A 41 1.16 7.00 -6.00
N GLU A 42 0.85 6.65 -4.75
CA GLU A 42 -0.28 5.76 -4.43
C GLU A 42 -1.62 6.38 -4.86
N LEU A 43 -1.82 7.66 -4.55
CA LEU A 43 -3.03 8.38 -4.93
C LEU A 43 -3.18 8.51 -6.45
N ASP A 44 -2.08 8.70 -7.19
CA ASP A 44 -2.09 8.73 -8.65
C ASP A 44 -2.45 7.37 -9.25
N ALA A 45 -1.89 6.29 -8.69
CA ALA A 45 -2.25 4.93 -9.09
C ALA A 45 -3.74 4.62 -8.82
N MET A 46 -4.30 5.10 -7.71
CA MET A 46 -5.73 4.98 -7.41
C MET A 46 -6.59 5.81 -8.36
N THR A 47 -6.23 7.06 -8.63
CA THR A 47 -6.97 7.92 -9.57
C THR A 47 -6.98 7.32 -10.98
N ALA A 48 -5.90 6.65 -11.40
CA ALA A 48 -5.84 5.98 -12.69
C ALA A 48 -6.87 4.83 -12.80
N LEU A 49 -7.18 4.14 -11.70
CA LEU A 49 -8.21 3.09 -11.67
C LEU A 49 -9.63 3.63 -11.84
N ALA A 50 -9.91 4.82 -11.28
CA ALA A 50 -11.25 5.42 -11.36
C ALA A 50 -11.67 5.71 -12.81
N VAL A 51 -10.72 5.97 -13.70
CA VAL A 51 -10.96 6.23 -15.13
C VAL A 51 -11.48 5.00 -15.86
N ASP A 52 -11.05 3.80 -15.46
CA ASP A 52 -11.37 2.53 -16.13
C ASP A 52 -12.56 1.79 -15.47
N LYS A 53 -13.45 2.53 -14.81
CA LYS A 53 -14.66 2.02 -14.12
C LYS A 53 -14.39 1.05 -12.96
N VAL A 54 -13.15 0.99 -12.46
CA VAL A 54 -12.87 0.27 -11.21
C VAL A 54 -13.37 1.13 -10.06
N GLN A 55 -14.29 0.57 -9.25
CA GLN A 55 -14.82 1.25 -8.08
C GLN A 55 -13.76 1.31 -6.98
N VAL A 56 -13.09 2.45 -6.87
CA VAL A 56 -12.16 2.78 -5.78
C VAL A 56 -12.72 3.90 -4.93
N ALA A 57 -12.30 3.97 -3.67
CA ALA A 57 -12.67 5.09 -2.80
C ALA A 57 -12.11 6.40 -3.36
N ALA A 58 -13.01 7.34 -3.69
CA ALA A 58 -12.64 8.61 -4.29
C ALA A 58 -11.92 9.52 -3.28
N ILE A 59 -10.82 10.13 -3.70
CA ILE A 59 -10.06 11.09 -2.88
C ILE A 59 -10.83 12.41 -2.84
N VAL A 60 -11.02 12.96 -1.65
CA VAL A 60 -11.61 14.29 -1.45
C VAL A 60 -10.48 15.28 -1.23
N PRO A 61 -10.23 16.20 -2.19
CA PRO A 61 -9.15 17.17 -2.05
C PRO A 61 -9.48 18.21 -0.97
N LEU A 62 -8.43 18.85 -0.47
CA LEU A 62 -8.53 20.06 0.34
C LEU A 62 -9.15 21.19 -0.49
N ARG A 63 -9.60 22.25 0.20
CA ARG A 63 -10.11 23.46 -0.46
C ARG A 63 -9.06 24.13 -1.36
N SER A 64 -7.77 23.91 -1.08
CA SER A 64 -6.64 24.33 -1.92
C SER A 64 -6.48 23.51 -3.21
N GLY A 65 -7.20 22.39 -3.36
CA GLY A 65 -7.04 21.43 -4.45
C GLY A 65 -5.99 20.34 -4.18
N GLU A 66 -5.18 20.49 -3.14
CA GLU A 66 -4.20 19.49 -2.73
C GLU A 66 -4.88 18.23 -2.16
N ARG A 67 -4.26 17.06 -2.34
CA ARG A 67 -4.80 15.78 -1.86
C ARG A 67 -4.22 15.31 -0.51
N LEU A 68 -3.18 15.99 -0.05
CA LEU A 68 -2.40 15.64 1.14
C LEU A 68 -2.46 16.79 2.14
N LEU A 69 -2.84 16.48 3.37
CA LEU A 69 -2.79 17.41 4.49
C LEU A 69 -1.59 17.07 5.38
N PRO A 70 -0.54 17.91 5.44
CA PRO A 70 0.51 17.74 6.43
C PRO A 70 -0.02 18.06 7.83
N ILE A 71 0.25 17.18 8.79
CA ILE A 71 -0.11 17.34 10.20
C ILE A 71 1.16 17.22 11.03
N GLN A 72 1.46 18.25 11.83
CA GLN A 72 2.52 18.17 12.84
C GLN A 72 1.99 17.43 14.05
N ALA A 73 2.54 16.25 14.32
CA ALA A 73 2.25 15.46 15.51
C ALA A 73 3.49 15.40 16.41
N PRO A 74 3.36 15.07 17.71
CA PRO A 74 4.50 14.95 18.62
C PRO A 74 5.58 13.98 18.14
N GLU A 75 5.19 12.93 17.41
CA GLU A 75 6.07 11.94 16.80
C GLU A 75 6.73 12.39 15.47
N GLY A 76 6.31 13.54 14.93
CA GLY A 76 6.82 14.13 13.69
C GLY A 76 5.73 14.44 12.66
N LEU A 77 6.17 14.74 11.43
CA LEU A 77 5.28 15.06 10.33
C LEU A 77 4.53 13.83 9.83
N ARG A 78 3.20 13.94 9.75
CA ARG A 78 2.28 12.93 9.21
C ARG A 78 1.47 13.50 8.07
N PHE A 79 0.94 12.63 7.21
CA PHE A 79 0.12 13.07 6.08
C PHE A 79 -1.27 12.44 6.16
N ALA A 80 -2.29 13.30 6.12
CA ALA A 80 -3.69 12.93 6.07
C ALA A 80 -4.20 12.94 4.63
N VAL A 81 -5.03 11.95 4.29
CA VAL A 81 -5.80 11.90 3.04
C VAL A 81 -7.24 11.60 3.38
N LEU A 82 -8.17 12.36 2.80
CA LEU A 82 -9.60 12.16 2.98
C LEU A 82 -10.16 11.38 1.78
N PHE A 83 -10.97 10.38 2.07
CA PHE A 83 -11.66 9.57 1.07
C PHE A 83 -13.17 9.66 1.28
N SER A 84 -13.92 9.60 0.19
CA SER A 84 -15.38 9.41 0.22
C SER A 84 -15.69 8.06 0.87
N PHE A 85 -16.70 8.02 1.72
CA PHE A 85 -17.15 6.76 2.29
C PHE A 85 -17.71 5.86 1.19
N VAL A 86 -17.29 4.59 1.18
CA VAL A 86 -17.78 3.60 0.23
C VAL A 86 -18.89 2.80 0.90
N GLU A 87 -20.11 2.95 0.39
CA GLU A 87 -21.23 2.14 0.84
C GLU A 87 -21.03 0.67 0.44
N GLY A 88 -21.44 -0.23 1.33
CA GLY A 88 -21.37 -1.66 1.08
C GLY A 88 -21.27 -2.46 2.36
N VAL A 89 -21.12 -3.76 2.19
CA VAL A 89 -20.95 -4.72 3.28
C VAL A 89 -19.61 -5.41 3.08
N GLN A 90 -18.88 -5.59 4.18
CA GLN A 90 -17.66 -6.36 4.15
C GLN A 90 -18.00 -7.82 3.80
N LEU A 91 -17.28 -8.39 2.84
CA LEU A 91 -17.44 -9.81 2.50
C LEU A 91 -17.23 -10.68 3.74
N SER A 92 -18.01 -11.75 3.84
CA SER A 92 -17.87 -12.71 4.93
C SER A 92 -16.50 -13.40 4.88
N LYS A 93 -16.10 -14.07 5.97
CA LYS A 93 -14.85 -14.85 5.99
C LYS A 93 -14.86 -16.04 5.02
N ALA A 94 -16.04 -16.47 4.59
CA ALA A 94 -16.27 -17.54 3.63
C ALA A 94 -17.23 -17.03 2.55
N PRO A 95 -16.76 -16.18 1.62
CA PRO A 95 -17.60 -15.60 0.58
C PRO A 95 -18.09 -16.69 -0.37
N ASP A 96 -19.24 -16.48 -0.99
CA ASP A 96 -19.74 -17.42 -1.98
C ASP A 96 -18.90 -17.38 -3.28
N THR A 97 -19.14 -18.34 -4.16
CA THR A 97 -18.40 -18.44 -5.42
C THR A 97 -18.64 -17.23 -6.34
N ALA A 98 -19.80 -16.57 -6.26
CA ALA A 98 -20.11 -15.42 -7.09
C ALA A 98 -19.29 -14.18 -6.67
N ASP A 99 -19.18 -13.94 -5.36
CA ASP A 99 -18.36 -12.87 -4.78
C ASP A 99 -16.88 -13.08 -5.07
N VAL A 100 -16.38 -14.31 -4.93
CA VAL A 100 -14.98 -14.64 -5.27
C VAL A 100 -14.71 -14.37 -6.76
N ARG A 101 -15.62 -14.75 -7.66
CA ARG A 101 -15.49 -14.45 -9.10
C ARG A 101 -15.53 -12.95 -9.38
N ARG A 102 -16.38 -12.20 -8.69
CA ARG A 102 -16.46 -10.73 -8.83
C ARG A 102 -15.16 -10.07 -8.37
N TYR A 103 -14.63 -10.47 -7.22
CA TYR A 103 -13.34 -10.02 -6.72
C TYR A 103 -12.21 -10.30 -7.72
N GLY A 104 -12.13 -11.53 -8.23
CA GLY A 104 -11.12 -11.91 -9.23
C GLY A 104 -11.17 -11.06 -10.50
N ARG A 105 -12.38 -10.78 -11.02
CA ARG A 105 -12.55 -9.86 -12.16
C ARG A 105 -12.07 -8.45 -11.83
N THR A 106 -12.41 -7.92 -10.66
CA THR A 106 -11.98 -6.58 -10.23
C THR A 106 -10.46 -6.49 -10.15
N VAL A 107 -9.79 -7.49 -9.57
CA VAL A 107 -8.32 -7.54 -9.48
C VAL A 107 -7.68 -7.64 -10.88
N ALA A 108 -8.25 -8.45 -11.77
CA ALA A 108 -7.77 -8.54 -13.16
C ALA A 108 -7.88 -7.20 -13.89
N THR A 109 -9.01 -6.50 -13.76
CA THR A 109 -9.18 -5.16 -14.34
C THR A 109 -8.18 -4.16 -13.77
N MET A 110 -7.91 -4.20 -12.46
CA MET A 110 -6.89 -3.34 -11.86
C MET A 110 -5.51 -3.57 -12.48
N HIS A 111 -5.10 -4.83 -12.67
CA HIS A 111 -3.83 -5.16 -13.33
C HIS A 111 -3.79 -4.63 -14.77
N GLU A 112 -4.82 -4.90 -15.57
CA GLU A 112 -4.88 -4.43 -16.97
C GLU A 112 -4.82 -2.90 -17.07
N THR A 113 -5.51 -2.19 -16.18
CA THR A 113 -5.49 -0.72 -16.14
C THR A 113 -4.09 -0.22 -15.83
N TRP A 114 -3.46 -0.76 -14.80
CA TRP A 114 -2.12 -0.33 -14.40
C TRP A 114 -1.06 -0.67 -15.45
N ASP A 115 -1.17 -1.80 -16.14
CA ASP A 115 -0.24 -2.18 -17.21
C ASP A 115 -0.31 -1.24 -18.42
N LYS A 116 -1.48 -0.64 -18.67
CA LYS A 116 -1.70 0.35 -19.73
C LYS A 116 -1.27 1.77 -19.33
N LYS A 117 -1.10 2.05 -18.04
CA LYS A 117 -0.78 3.38 -17.53
C LYS A 117 0.71 3.48 -17.24
N ALA A 118 1.38 4.48 -17.84
CA ALA A 118 2.73 4.85 -17.46
C ALA A 118 2.69 5.60 -16.12
N LEU A 119 2.56 4.85 -15.02
CA LEU A 119 2.66 5.41 -13.68
C LEU A 119 4.13 5.60 -13.32
N THR A 120 4.55 6.85 -13.12
CA THR A 120 5.87 7.15 -12.55
C THR A 120 5.81 6.92 -11.05
N VAL A 121 6.16 5.72 -10.63
CA VAL A 121 6.20 5.37 -9.20
C VAL A 121 7.66 5.31 -8.74
N THR A 122 8.05 6.24 -7.88
CA THR A 122 9.35 6.20 -7.19
C THR A 122 9.21 5.23 -6.01
N ARG A 123 9.43 3.94 -6.25
CA ARG A 123 9.48 2.93 -5.17
C ARG A 123 10.87 2.30 -5.10
N PRO A 124 11.34 1.96 -3.90
CA PRO A 124 12.52 1.11 -3.74
C PRO A 124 12.35 -0.17 -4.58
N ARG A 125 13.39 -0.57 -5.31
CA ARG A 125 13.39 -1.84 -6.00
C ARG A 125 13.29 -2.94 -4.95
N LEU A 126 12.29 -3.81 -5.10
CA LEU A 126 12.13 -5.01 -4.28
C LEU A 126 13.01 -6.12 -4.85
N ASP A 127 14.31 -5.87 -4.91
CA ASP A 127 15.33 -6.80 -5.38
C ASP A 127 15.91 -7.64 -4.22
N ALA A 128 16.89 -8.49 -4.52
CA ALA A 128 17.56 -9.31 -3.51
C ALA A 128 18.25 -8.44 -2.44
N THR A 129 18.78 -7.28 -2.82
CA THR A 129 19.40 -6.33 -1.89
C THR A 129 18.39 -5.87 -0.84
N CYS A 130 17.21 -5.43 -1.29
CA CYS A 130 16.16 -4.92 -0.42
C CYS A 130 15.48 -6.02 0.41
N LEU A 131 15.17 -7.17 -0.22
CA LEU A 131 14.35 -8.22 0.40
C LEU A 131 15.15 -9.25 1.20
N ILE A 132 16.46 -9.39 0.93
CA ILE A 132 17.30 -10.44 1.51
C ILE A 132 18.54 -9.85 2.19
N ASP A 133 19.37 -9.11 1.46
CA ASP A 133 20.71 -8.70 1.94
C ASP A 133 20.63 -7.69 3.09
N ALA A 134 19.86 -6.62 2.92
CA ALA A 134 19.72 -5.59 3.95
C ALA A 134 19.08 -6.13 5.24
N PRO A 135 17.94 -6.86 5.20
CA PRO A 135 17.37 -7.47 6.41
C PRO A 135 18.32 -8.47 7.08
N LEU A 136 19.02 -9.30 6.30
CA LEU A 136 19.98 -10.26 6.84
C LEU A 136 21.14 -9.57 7.57
N ALA A 137 21.69 -8.49 6.99
CA ALA A 137 22.74 -7.70 7.62
C ALA A 137 22.25 -7.05 8.92
N THR A 138 21.05 -6.47 8.92
CA THR A 138 20.43 -5.88 10.12
C THR A 138 20.23 -6.93 11.21
N LEU A 139 19.69 -8.10 10.86
CA LEU A 139 19.46 -9.18 11.83
C LEU A 139 20.78 -9.74 12.36
N ALA A 140 21.77 -9.99 11.49
CA ALA A 140 23.07 -10.51 11.90
C ALA A 140 23.81 -9.59 12.88
N ALA A 141 23.57 -8.28 12.82
CA ALA A 141 24.15 -7.31 13.76
C ALA A 141 23.52 -7.34 15.16
N VAL A 142 22.31 -7.89 15.32
CA VAL A 142 21.55 -7.88 16.58
C VAL A 142 21.46 -9.27 17.21
N LEU A 143 21.53 -10.33 16.40
CA LEU A 143 21.45 -11.70 16.89
C LEU A 143 22.73 -12.09 17.64
N THR A 144 22.55 -12.58 18.86
CA THR A 144 23.65 -12.99 19.76
C THR A 144 24.08 -14.44 19.54
N HIS A 145 23.28 -15.22 18.82
CA HIS A 145 23.42 -16.66 18.63
C HIS A 145 23.96 -16.98 17.22
N PRO A 146 25.21 -17.47 17.10
CA PRO A 146 25.84 -17.75 15.80
C PRO A 146 25.06 -18.74 14.93
N GLU A 147 24.36 -19.70 15.55
CA GLU A 147 23.54 -20.69 14.86
C GLU A 147 22.33 -20.07 14.16
N GLN A 148 21.77 -18.99 14.71
CA GLN A 148 20.64 -18.26 14.10
C GLN A 148 21.11 -17.48 12.88
N VAL A 149 22.28 -16.85 12.96
CA VAL A 149 22.90 -16.14 11.83
C VAL A 149 23.24 -17.14 10.71
N ALA A 150 23.86 -18.27 11.04
CA ALA A 150 24.18 -19.31 10.07
C ALA A 150 22.92 -19.89 9.39
N TYR A 151 21.85 -20.10 10.15
CA TYR A 151 20.55 -20.53 9.60
C TYR A 151 19.99 -19.51 8.61
N LEU A 152 19.95 -18.22 8.99
CA LEU A 152 19.41 -17.17 8.12
C LEU A 152 20.24 -16.98 6.85
N GLN A 153 21.56 -17.09 6.93
CA GLN A 153 22.45 -17.06 5.76
C GLN A 153 22.15 -18.21 4.80
N LYS A 154 22.01 -19.44 5.32
CA LYS A 154 21.65 -20.62 4.52
C LYS A 154 20.27 -20.47 3.88
N LEU A 155 19.30 -19.93 4.63
CA LEU A 155 17.95 -19.67 4.11
C LEU A 155 17.98 -18.61 3.00
N ALA A 156 18.73 -17.52 3.19
CA ALA A 156 18.90 -16.48 2.18
C ALA A 156 19.45 -17.06 0.87
N GLU A 157 20.44 -17.94 0.94
CA GLU A 157 20.99 -18.63 -0.23
C GLU A 157 19.94 -19.50 -0.93
N GLN A 158 19.21 -20.32 -0.18
CA GLN A 158 18.13 -21.16 -0.72
C GLN A 158 17.03 -20.33 -1.41
N VAL A 159 16.66 -19.19 -0.83
CA VAL A 159 15.67 -18.28 -1.41
C VAL A 159 16.20 -17.67 -2.71
N ARG A 160 17.46 -17.20 -2.75
CA ARG A 160 18.07 -16.67 -3.98
C ARG A 160 18.05 -17.70 -5.11
N THR A 161 18.45 -18.95 -4.83
CA THR A 161 18.47 -20.03 -5.83
C THR A 161 17.08 -20.35 -6.36
N ARG A 162 16.03 -20.26 -5.54
CA ARG A 162 14.65 -20.56 -5.97
C ARG A 162 13.99 -19.38 -6.67
N CYS A 163 14.30 -18.15 -6.25
CA CYS A 163 13.73 -16.93 -6.84
C CYS A 163 14.34 -16.59 -8.20
N SER A 164 15.58 -17.01 -8.50
CA SER A 164 16.19 -16.82 -9.84
C SER A 164 15.38 -17.50 -10.96
N PHE A 165 14.54 -18.49 -10.63
CA PHE A 165 13.65 -19.19 -11.56
C PHE A 165 12.29 -18.49 -11.76
N CYS A 166 11.90 -17.60 -10.86
CA CYS A 166 10.62 -16.88 -10.89
C CYS A 166 10.71 -15.61 -11.73
N ARG A 167 10.92 -15.73 -13.04
CA ARG A 167 10.71 -14.61 -13.99
C ARG A 167 9.21 -14.35 -14.14
N LYS A 168 8.58 -13.64 -13.20
CA LYS A 168 7.18 -13.22 -13.37
C LYS A 168 7.06 -11.97 -14.23
N PHE A 169 6.13 -12.07 -15.19
CA PHE A 169 5.66 -11.02 -16.10
C PHE A 169 5.28 -9.75 -15.36
N ARG A 170 5.70 -8.62 -15.94
CA ARG A 170 5.57 -7.23 -15.47
C ARG A 170 4.12 -6.85 -15.18
N PRO A 171 3.71 -6.64 -13.92
CA PRO A 171 2.63 -5.75 -13.59
C PRO A 171 3.23 -4.39 -13.21
N CYS A 172 2.66 -3.28 -13.68
CA CYS A 172 3.15 -1.92 -13.35
C CYS A 172 3.20 -1.59 -11.83
N LEU A 173 2.69 -2.47 -10.95
CA LEU A 173 2.71 -2.33 -9.49
C LEU A 173 3.35 -3.51 -8.72
N GLY A 174 4.14 -4.37 -9.37
CA GLY A 174 4.79 -5.49 -8.68
C GLY A 174 6.07 -6.03 -9.35
N LEU A 175 7.21 -5.63 -8.79
CA LEU A 175 8.56 -6.23 -8.92
C LEU A 175 9.41 -5.83 -10.15
N SER A 176 10.72 -5.88 -9.88
CA SER A 176 11.81 -5.01 -10.35
C SER A 176 12.20 -5.11 -11.83
N THR A 177 12.64 -3.96 -12.33
CA THR A 177 13.57 -3.82 -13.45
C THR A 177 14.96 -4.26 -13.01
N GLU A 178 15.67 -5.06 -13.82
CA GLU A 178 17.10 -4.86 -14.14
C GLU A 178 17.36 -5.29 -15.59
N THR A 179 18.12 -4.45 -16.29
CA THR A 179 18.93 -4.77 -17.47
C THR A 179 19.95 -5.85 -17.16
#